data_AF-A0ABD5T3Z9-F1
#
_entry.id   AF-A0ABD5T3Z9-F1
#
_cell.length_a   1.000
_cell.length_b   1.000
_cell.length_c   1.000
_cell.angle_alpha   90.00
_cell.angle_beta   90.00
_cell.angle_gamma   90.00
#
_symmetry.space_group_name_H-M   'P 1'
#
loop_
_entity.id
_entity.type
_entity.pdbx_description
1 polymer ?
#
loop_
_entity_poly.entity_id
_entity_poly.type
_entity_poly.pdbx_seq_one_letter_code
_entity_poly.pdbx_strand_id
1 'polypeptide(L)' 'MDSAERRIVAFTAGAHGLVHTYELSIPILITVWIAEFSTTAAALGGIVTVGYGLFGVGALPGGILVDRFGSKP' A
#
# COMPACT_ATOMS: atom_id res chain seq x y z
N MET A 1 14.14 -13.16 -21.30
CA MET A 1 12.76 -12.76 -20.98
C MET A 1 11.91 -12.84 -22.22
N ASP A 2 10.97 -13.76 -22.25
CA ASP A 2 9.96 -13.86 -23.30
C ASP A 2 8.85 -12.80 -23.12
N SER A 3 7.89 -12.78 -24.05
CA SER A 3 6.79 -11.83 -24.06
C SER A 3 5.82 -11.99 -22.87
N ALA A 4 5.63 -13.22 -22.38
CA ALA A 4 4.75 -13.50 -21.24
C ALA A 4 5.41 -13.03 -19.93
N GLU A 5 6.68 -13.36 -19.73
CA GLU A 5 7.48 -12.90 -18.59
C GLU A 5 7.50 -11.36 -18.52
N ARG A 6 7.71 -10.70 -19.66
CA ARG A 6 7.69 -9.23 -19.74
C ARG A 6 6.34 -8.64 -19.35
N ARG A 7 5.24 -9.27 -19.77
CA ARG A 7 3.88 -8.81 -19.45
C ARG A 7 3.56 -8.96 -17.96
N ILE A 8 3.99 -10.06 -17.34
CA ILE A 8 3.84 -10.28 -15.90
C ILE A 8 4.60 -9.21 -15.13
N VAL A 9 5.89 -9.01 -15.45
CA VAL A 9 6.72 -8.01 -14.76
C VAL A 9 6.14 -6.61 -14.89
N ALA A 10 5.72 -6.21 -16.10
CA ALA A 10 5.12 -4.89 -16.32
C ALA A 10 3.83 -4.70 -15.52
N PHE A 11 2.95 -5.72 -15.49
CA PHE A 11 1.71 -5.67 -14.72
C PHE A 11 1.97 -5.58 -13.22
N THR A 12 2.80 -6.49 -12.68
CA THR A 12 3.08 -6.53 -11.24
C THR A 12 3.82 -5.29 -10.77
N ALA A 13 4.79 -4.78 -11.54
CA ALA A 13 5.49 -3.54 -11.22
C ALA A 13 4.55 -2.33 -11.28
N GLY A 14 3.65 -2.27 -12.28
CA GLY A 14 2.64 -1.21 -12.37
C GLY A 14 1.68 -1.22 -11.18
N ALA A 15 1.14 -2.40 -10.83
CA ALA A 15 0.26 -2.56 -9.67
C ALA A 15 0.98 -2.17 -8.36
N HIS A 16 2.24 -2.57 -8.20
CA HIS A 16 3.07 -2.17 -7.07
C HIS A 16 3.30 -0.65 -7.02
N GLY A 17 3.59 -0.02 -8.16
CA GLY A 17 3.72 1.43 -8.27
C GLY A 17 2.44 2.17 -7.89
N LEU A 18 1.26 1.64 -8.23
CA LEU A 18 -0.02 2.20 -7.81
C LEU A 18 -0.23 2.12 -6.30
N VAL A 19 0.15 1.01 -5.66
CA VAL A 19 0.12 0.89 -4.19
C VAL A 19 0.99 1.98 -3.55
N HIS A 20 2.23 2.16 -4.01
CA HIS A 20 3.08 3.23 -3.49
C HIS A 20 2.57 4.63 -3.82
N THR A 21 1.91 4.83 -4.96
CA THR A 21 1.29 6.12 -5.29
C THR A 21 0.20 6.46 -4.27
N TYR A 22 -0.64 5.48 -3.93
CA TYR A 22 -1.65 5.65 -2.88
C TYR A 22 -1.01 5.92 -1.51
N GLU A 23 -0.06 5.09 -1.11
CA GLU A 23 0.64 5.21 0.18
C GLU A 23 1.35 6.59 0.32
N LEU A 24 2.12 6.99 -0.69
CA LEU A 24 2.88 8.25 -0.66
C LEU A 24 2.00 9.49 -0.82
N SER A 25 0.73 9.35 -1.22
CA SER A 25 -0.21 10.47 -1.23
C SER A 25 -0.61 10.94 0.17
N ILE A 26 -0.59 10.05 1.17
CA ILE A 26 -1.06 10.34 2.54
C ILE A 26 -0.21 11.44 3.21
N PRO A 27 1.15 11.37 3.22
CA PRO A 27 1.98 12.45 3.80
C PRO A 27 1.69 13.83 3.20
N ILE A 28 1.38 13.90 1.90
CA ILE A 28 1.06 15.15 1.21
C ILE A 28 -0.24 15.75 1.77
N LEU A 29 -1.21 14.89 2.11
CA LEU A 29 -2.53 15.31 2.59
C LEU A 29 -2.58 15.61 4.10
N ILE A 30 -1.62 15.13 4.90
CA ILE A 30 -1.62 15.35 6.35
C ILE A 30 -1.71 16.84 6.71
N THR A 31 -0.96 17.70 6.02
CA THR A 31 -0.97 19.15 6.30
C THR A 31 -2.34 19.78 6.02
N VAL A 32 -3.00 19.38 4.95
CA VAL A 32 -4.35 19.83 4.58
C VAL A 32 -5.38 19.32 5.59
N TRP A 33 -5.27 18.06 6.01
CA TRP A 33 -6.20 17.42 6.95
C TRP A 33 -6.12 17.97 8.38
N ILE A 34 -4.95 18.45 8.82
CA ILE A 34 -4.83 19.15 10.11
C ILE A 34 -5.78 20.34 10.16
N ALA A 35 -5.76 21.15 9.10
CA ALA A 35 -6.61 22.33 8.98
C ALA A 35 -8.09 21.95 8.80
N GLU A 36 -8.37 21.04 7.86
CA GLU A 36 -9.74 20.64 7.51
C GLU A 36 -10.49 20.01 8.70
N PHE A 37 -9.82 19.14 9.46
CA PHE A 37 -10.45 18.41 10.56
C PHE A 37 -10.17 19.02 11.94
N SER A 38 -9.52 20.18 12.01
CA SER A 38 -9.13 20.83 13.27
C SER A 38 -8.46 19.87 14.25
N THR A 39 -7.56 19.02 13.73
CA THR A 39 -6.90 17.95 14.49
C THR A 39 -5.39 18.21 14.63
N THR A 40 -4.66 17.29 15.25
CA THR A 40 -3.21 17.41 15.45
C THR A 40 -2.44 16.47 14.54
N ALA A 41 -1.18 16.83 14.25
CA ALA A 41 -0.25 15.94 13.56
C ALA A 41 -0.05 14.62 14.32
N ALA A 42 -0.08 14.65 15.65
CA ALA A 42 0.03 13.45 16.48
C ALA A 42 -1.16 12.49 16.28
N ALA A 43 -2.39 13.02 16.26
CA ALA A 43 -3.58 12.21 16.03
C ALA A 43 -3.59 11.58 14.63
N LEU A 44 -3.34 12.37 13.59
CA LEU A 44 -3.28 11.85 12.21
C LEU A 44 -2.10 10.89 12.00
N GLY A 45 -0.93 11.21 12.54
CA GLY A 45 0.24 10.35 12.49
C GLY A 45 -0.01 9.00 13.16
N GLY A 46 -0.73 8.99 14.29
CA GLY A 46 -1.17 7.76 14.95
C GLY A 46 -2.07 6.90 14.07
N ILE A 47 -3.09 7.52 13.44
CA ILE A 47 -4.01 6.82 12.52
C ILE A 47 -3.24 6.22 11.33
N VAL A 48 -2.38 7.01 10.69
CA VAL A 48 -1.58 6.57 9.54
C VAL A 48 -0.61 5.45 9.94
N THR A 49 0.02 5.56 11.11
CA THR A 49 0.90 4.51 11.64
C THR A 49 0.16 3.20 11.84
N VAL A 50 -1.06 3.24 12.41
CA VAL A 50 -1.90 2.03 12.55
C VAL A 50 -2.25 1.46 11.18
N GLY A 51 -2.65 2.30 10.22
CA GLY A 51 -2.97 1.88 8.85
C GLY A 51 -1.80 1.17 8.16
N TYR A 52 -0.60 1.77 8.18
CA TYR A 52 0.60 1.17 7.59
C TYR A 52 1.08 -0.07 8.36
N GLY A 53 0.95 -0.05 9.69
CA GLY A 53 1.20 -1.23 10.52
C GLY A 53 0.31 -2.41 10.11
N LEU A 54 -0.99 -2.18 9.92
CA LEU A 54 -1.93 -3.20 9.45
C LEU A 54 -1.63 -3.67 8.03
N PHE A 55 -1.23 -2.77 7.13
CA PHE A 55 -0.78 -3.13 5.78
C PHE A 55 0.44 -4.06 5.82
N GLY A 56 1.47 -3.71 6.60
CA GLY A 56 2.65 -4.55 6.79
C GLY A 56 2.34 -5.89 7.46
N VAL A 57 1.50 -5.89 8.50
CA VAL A 57 1.03 -7.12 9.16
C VAL A 57 0.25 -8.00 8.19
N GLY A 58 -0.55 -7.42 7.30
CA GLY A 58 -1.31 -8.15 6.27
C GLY A 58 -0.46 -8.74 5.15
N ALA A 59 0.73 -8.18 4.89
CA ALA A 59 1.62 -8.65 3.83
C ALA A 59 2.12 -10.08 4.07
N LEU A 60 2.50 -10.42 5.31
CA LEU A 60 2.96 -11.76 5.68
C LEU A 60 1.89 -12.86 5.49
N PRO A 61 0.69 -12.77 6.10
CA PRO A 61 -0.37 -13.75 5.87
C PRO A 61 -0.84 -13.74 4.42
N GLY A 62 -0.83 -12.59 3.73
CA GLY A 62 -1.12 -12.52 2.29
C GLY A 62 -0.16 -13.39 1.46
N GLY A 63 1.14 -13.30 1.73
CA GLY A 63 2.15 -14.16 1.11
C GLY A 63 1.91 -15.64 1.39
N ILE A 64 1.67 -15.99 2.65
CA ILE A 64 1.38 -17.38 3.06
C ILE A 64 0.14 -17.94 2.34
N LEU A 65 -0.93 -17.14 2.22
CA LEU A 65 -2.14 -17.54 1.52
C LEU A 65 -1.89 -17.75 0.03
N VAL A 66 -1.13 -16.87 -0.62
CA VAL A 66 -0.77 -17.01 -2.03
C VAL A 66 0.10 -18.25 -2.27
N ASP A 67 1.05 -18.55 -1.38
CA ASP A 67 1.87 -19.77 -1.48
C ASP A 67 1.03 -21.05 -1.38
N ARG A 68 -0.05 -21.00 -0.59
CA ARG A 68 -0.94 -22.15 -0.36
C ARG A 68 -2.01 -22.32 -1.45
N PHE A 69 -2.57 -21.22 -1.95
CA PHE A 69 -3.75 -21.25 -2.83
C PHE A 69 -3.46 -20.80 -4.28
N GLY A 70 -2.27 -20.28 -4.54
CA GLY A 70 -1.87 -19.73 -5.83
C GLY A 70 -2.23 -18.24 -6.00
N SER A 71 -1.56 -17.59 -6.95
CA SER A 71 -1.73 -16.16 -7.29
C SER A 71 -2.60 -15.90 -8.51
N LYS A 72 -3.11 -16.96 -9.16
CA LYS A 72 -3.99 -16.85 -10.31
C LYS A 72 -5.45 -16.81 -9.81
N PRO A 73 -6.29 -15.88 -10.29
CA PRO A 73 -7.72 -15.91 -10.03
C PRO A 73 -8.38 -17.15 -10.64
#